data_AF-A0A3D3IT66-F1
#
_entry.id   AF-A0A3D3IT66-F1
#
_cell.length_a   1.000
_cell.length_b   1.000
_cell.length_c   1.000
_cell.angle_alpha   90.00
_cell.angle_beta   90.00
_cell.angle_gamma   90.00
#
_symmetry.space_group_name_H-M   'P 1'
#
loop_
_entity.id
_entity.type
_entity.pdbx_description
1 polymer ?
#
loop_
_entity_poly.entity_id
_entity_poly.type
_entity_poly.pdbx_seq_one_letter_code
_entity_poly.pdbx_strand_id
1 'polypeptide(L)'
;MLPAIIAGIGLPLLLDAAREGLKKIDHPIARTAVDALTQLGHTMQTGGITLEQLKEANRHIEAMARIEGEENKTALQEVNKSLREEVKSPDAYVRRMRATFGYILAFSWGILMSSVAYTIVVSPSEAGRVMAGMSDLSAIWGVGLAVLGIYVYRKNGMK
;
A
#
# COMPACT_ATOMS: atom_id res chain seq x y z
N MET A 1 -5.50 -16.10 18.56
CA MET A 1 -6.86 -16.66 18.74
C MET A 1 -7.95 -15.86 18.02
N LEU A 2 -7.86 -14.52 17.88
CA LEU A 2 -8.74 -13.74 16.99
C LEU A 2 -8.75 -14.21 15.51
N PRO A 3 -7.62 -14.59 14.88
CA PRO A 3 -7.60 -15.00 13.47
C PRO A 3 -8.44 -16.26 13.19
N ALA A 4 -8.42 -17.22 14.13
CA ALA A 4 -9.17 -18.47 14.01
C ALA A 4 -10.70 -18.28 14.14
N ILE A 5 -11.14 -17.30 14.93
CA ILE A 5 -12.56 -16.96 15.08
C ILE A 5 -13.06 -16.21 13.83
N ILE A 6 -12.23 -15.34 13.24
CA ILE A 6 -12.52 -14.70 11.95
C ILE A 6 -12.51 -15.72 10.80
N ALA A 7 -11.65 -16.73 10.84
CA ALA A 7 -11.65 -17.79 9.83
C ALA A 7 -12.89 -18.70 9.91
N GLY A 8 -13.41 -18.96 11.12
CA GLY A 8 -14.59 -19.81 11.32
C GLY A 8 -15.94 -19.09 11.14
N ILE A 9 -16.01 -17.80 11.48
CA ILE A 9 -17.26 -16.99 11.44
C ILE A 9 -17.25 -15.94 10.32
N GLY A 10 -16.07 -15.43 9.97
CA GLY A 10 -15.91 -14.32 9.03
C GLY A 10 -16.00 -14.73 7.56
N LEU A 11 -15.58 -15.94 7.18
CA LEU A 11 -15.67 -16.36 5.77
C LEU A 11 -17.12 -16.47 5.26
N PRO A 12 -18.08 -17.07 6.01
CA PRO A 12 -19.50 -17.01 5.65
C PRO A 12 -20.05 -15.58 5.57
N LEU A 13 -19.67 -14.71 6.52
CA LEU A 13 -20.08 -13.31 6.54
C LEU A 13 -19.54 -12.53 5.33
N LEU A 14 -18.28 -12.77 4.95
CA LEU A 14 -17.64 -12.17 3.77
C LEU A 14 -18.28 -12.68 2.47
N LEU A 15 -18.64 -13.97 2.41
CA LEU A 15 -19.37 -14.56 1.29
C LEU A 15 -20.73 -13.87 1.10
N ASP A 16 -21.49 -13.68 2.18
CA ASP A 16 -22.79 -13.02 2.10
C ASP A 16 -22.66 -11.53 1.76
N ALA A 17 -21.68 -10.82 2.34
CA ALA A 17 -21.40 -9.43 1.99
C ALA A 17 -20.98 -9.27 0.51
N ALA A 18 -20.12 -10.17 0.00
CA ALA A 18 -19.68 -10.17 -1.40
C ALA A 18 -20.84 -10.47 -2.35
N ARG A 19 -21.70 -11.45 -2.04
CA ARG A 19 -22.92 -11.74 -2.81
C ARG A 19 -23.84 -10.54 -2.86
N GLU A 20 -24.08 -9.89 -1.72
CA GLU A 20 -24.99 -8.74 -1.63
C GLU A 20 -24.46 -7.51 -2.39
N GLY A 21 -23.13 -7.29 -2.36
CA GLY A 21 -22.48 -6.27 -3.18
C GLY A 21 -22.60 -6.56 -4.67
N LEU A 22 -22.37 -7.81 -5.09
CA LEU A 22 -22.43 -8.21 -6.50
C LEU A 22 -23.86 -8.24 -7.06
N LYS A 23 -24.88 -8.54 -6.25
CA LYS A 23 -26.29 -8.46 -6.65
C LYS A 23 -26.73 -7.07 -7.09
N LYS A 24 -26.09 -6.01 -6.59
CA LYS A 24 -26.40 -4.62 -6.95
C LYS A 24 -25.82 -4.17 -8.29
N ILE A 25 -24.97 -5.00 -8.90
CA ILE A 25 -24.33 -4.71 -10.19
C ILE A 25 -25.12 -5.42 -11.29
N ASP A 26 -25.75 -4.66 -12.18
CA ASP A 26 -26.51 -5.22 -13.30
C ASP A 26 -25.57 -5.57 -14.48
N HIS A 27 -24.80 -6.65 -14.31
CA HIS A 27 -23.88 -7.17 -15.31
C HIS A 27 -23.89 -8.71 -15.31
N PRO A 28 -23.85 -9.38 -16.48
CA PRO A 28 -23.93 -10.85 -16.56
C PRO A 28 -22.83 -11.56 -15.74
N ILE A 29 -21.60 -11.04 -15.75
CA ILE A 29 -20.49 -11.59 -14.94
C ILE A 29 -20.77 -11.51 -13.43
N ALA A 30 -21.41 -10.43 -12.97
CA ALA A 30 -21.74 -10.26 -11.55
C ALA A 30 -22.77 -11.30 -11.09
N ARG A 31 -23.77 -11.59 -11.93
CA ARG A 31 -24.76 -12.65 -11.67
C ARG A 31 -24.11 -14.03 -11.60
N THR A 32 -23.25 -14.37 -12.56
CA THR A 32 -22.48 -15.63 -12.55
C THR A 32 -21.62 -15.76 -11.29
N ALA A 33 -21.01 -14.66 -10.83
CA ALA A 33 -20.23 -14.66 -9.60
C ALA A 33 -21.10 -14.89 -8.35
N VAL A 34 -22.30 -14.30 -8.28
CA VAL A 34 -23.26 -14.55 -7.18
C VAL A 34 -23.67 -16.02 -7.11
N ASP A 35 -23.95 -16.65 -8.26
CA ASP A 35 -24.34 -18.07 -8.33
C ASP A 35 -23.19 -18.98 -7.86
N ALA A 36 -21.97 -18.73 -8.34
CA ALA A 36 -20.78 -19.46 -7.93
C ALA A 36 -20.50 -19.31 -6.42
N LEU A 37 -20.63 -18.09 -5.87
CA LEU A 37 -20.50 -17.87 -4.43
C LEU A 37 -21.60 -18.60 -3.66
N THR A 38 -22.83 -18.66 -4.18
CA THR A 38 -23.97 -19.39 -3.59
C THR A 38 -23.66 -20.88 -3.46
N GLN A 39 -23.19 -21.48 -4.55
CA GLN A 39 -22.76 -22.88 -4.59
C GLN A 39 -21.61 -23.15 -3.61
N LEU A 40 -20.63 -22.23 -3.51
CA LEU A 40 -19.51 -22.36 -2.58
C LEU A 40 -19.95 -22.37 -1.11
N GLY A 41 -20.93 -21.54 -0.74
CA GLY A 41 -21.47 -21.54 0.63
C GLY A 41 -22.21 -22.85 0.96
N HIS A 42 -22.94 -23.41 0.00
CA HIS A 42 -23.58 -24.71 0.19
C HIS A 42 -22.57 -25.85 0.33
N THR A 43 -21.50 -25.89 -0.48
CA THR A 43 -20.46 -26.93 -0.36
C THR A 43 -19.66 -26.81 0.94
N MET A 44 -19.52 -25.61 1.50
CA MET A 44 -18.95 -25.42 2.84
C MET A 44 -19.87 -25.97 3.94
N GLN A 45 -21.18 -25.70 3.88
CA GLN A 45 -22.14 -26.18 4.87
C GLN A 45 -22.32 -27.70 4.85
N THR A 46 -22.20 -28.32 3.68
CA THR A 46 -22.30 -29.78 3.52
C THR A 46 -20.99 -30.52 3.82
N GLY A 47 -19.92 -29.81 4.21
CA GLY A 47 -18.62 -30.40 4.55
C GLY A 47 -17.74 -30.78 3.36
N GLY A 48 -18.10 -30.35 2.15
CA GLY A 48 -17.30 -30.56 0.93
C GLY A 48 -15.99 -29.76 0.90
N ILE A 49 -15.90 -28.67 1.68
CA ILE A 49 -14.63 -28.01 2.03
C ILE A 49 -14.29 -28.40 3.46
N THR A 50 -13.28 -29.25 3.61
CA THR A 50 -12.92 -29.76 4.93
C THR A 50 -12.30 -28.64 5.78
N LEU A 51 -12.59 -28.66 7.09
CA LEU A 51 -11.96 -27.74 8.05
C LEU A 51 -10.42 -27.81 7.99
N GLU A 52 -9.85 -28.96 7.60
CA GLU A 52 -8.41 -29.12 7.43
C GLU A 52 -7.87 -28.37 6.21
N GLN A 53 -8.57 -28.36 5.07
CA GLN A 53 -8.18 -27.54 3.91
C GLN A 53 -8.22 -26.04 4.24
N LEU A 54 -9.22 -25.60 5.01
CA LEU A 54 -9.32 -24.20 5.43
C LEU A 54 -8.21 -23.83 6.44
N LYS A 55 -7.90 -24.72 7.39
CA LYS A 55 -6.78 -24.54 8.32
C LYS A 55 -5.43 -24.53 7.62
N GLU A 56 -5.21 -25.37 6.61
CA GLU A 56 -3.99 -25.38 5.80
C GLU A 56 -3.85 -24.07 5.01
N ALA A 57 -4.92 -23.61 4.37
CA ALA A 57 -4.93 -22.31 3.68
C ALA A 57 -4.60 -21.15 4.63
N ASN A 58 -5.19 -21.13 5.83
CA ASN A 58 -4.87 -20.11 6.84
C ASN A 58 -3.42 -20.20 7.30
N ARG A 59 -2.89 -21.40 7.53
CA ARG A 59 -1.47 -21.59 7.87
C ARG A 59 -0.55 -21.06 6.79
N HIS A 60 -0.89 -21.26 5.52
CA HIS A 60 -0.13 -20.73 4.40
C HIS A 60 -0.17 -19.19 4.38
N ILE A 61 -1.35 -18.58 4.56
CA ILE A 61 -1.48 -17.11 4.62
C ILE A 61 -0.69 -16.54 5.80
N GLU A 62 -0.77 -17.17 6.99
CA GLU A 62 0.00 -16.75 8.16
C GLU A 62 1.51 -16.90 7.95
N ALA A 63 1.95 -17.97 7.29
CA ALA A 63 3.34 -18.18 6.93
C ALA A 63 3.83 -17.12 5.93
N MET A 64 3.05 -16.83 4.89
CA MET A 64 3.37 -15.78 3.91
C MET A 64 3.43 -14.40 4.56
N ALA A 65 2.45 -14.05 5.39
CA ALA A 65 2.45 -12.78 6.12
C ALA A 65 3.64 -12.65 7.09
N ARG A 66 4.05 -13.76 7.71
CA ARG A 66 5.26 -13.79 8.55
C ARG A 66 6.52 -13.59 7.72
N ILE A 67 6.66 -14.30 6.59
CA ILE A 67 7.81 -14.17 5.68
C ILE A 67 7.91 -12.72 5.19
N GLU A 68 6.82 -12.13 4.70
CA GLU A 68 6.79 -10.73 4.25
C GLU A 68 7.17 -9.76 5.38
N GLY A 69 6.69 -10.00 6.60
CA GLY A 69 7.07 -9.21 7.78
C GLY A 69 8.56 -9.33 8.13
N GLU A 70 9.13 -10.54 8.04
CA GLU A 70 10.55 -10.82 8.29
C GLU A 70 11.45 -10.22 7.20
N GLU A 71 11.06 -10.33 5.93
CA GLU A 71 11.74 -9.70 4.80
C GLU A 71 11.77 -8.18 4.95
N ASN A 72 10.62 -7.56 5.25
CA ASN A 72 10.55 -6.12 5.46
C ASN A 72 11.40 -5.66 6.65
N LYS A 73 11.36 -6.40 7.76
CA LYS A 73 12.22 -6.12 8.93
C LYS A 73 13.70 -6.21 8.56
N THR A 74 14.09 -7.24 7.82
CA THR A 74 15.47 -7.44 7.38
C THR A 74 15.92 -6.31 6.45
N ALA A 75 15.10 -5.93 5.47
CA ALA A 75 15.37 -4.82 4.58
C ALA A 75 15.58 -3.50 5.35
N LEU A 76 14.71 -3.20 6.32
CA LEU A 76 14.84 -2.02 7.16
C LEU A 76 16.10 -2.05 8.04
N GLN A 77 16.50 -3.24 8.52
CA GLN A 77 17.73 -3.41 9.29
C GLN A 77 18.98 -3.15 8.44
N GLU A 78 19.04 -3.69 7.22
CA GLU A 78 20.16 -3.46 6.30
C GLU A 78 20.25 -2.00 5.87
N VAL A 79 19.12 -1.34 5.56
CA VAL A 79 19.10 0.10 5.27
C VAL A 79 19.58 0.91 6.48
N ASN A 80 19.10 0.63 7.69
CA ASN A 80 19.57 1.36 8.87
C ASN A 80 21.05 1.13 9.16
N LYS A 81 21.57 -0.07 8.87
CA LYS A 81 22.99 -0.40 9.01
C LYS A 81 23.81 0.41 8.02
N SER A 82 23.45 0.42 6.74
CA SER A 82 24.17 1.19 5.71
C SER A 82 24.15 2.70 6.03
N LEU A 83 23.01 3.25 6.45
CA LEU A 83 22.90 4.66 6.84
C LEU A 83 23.81 5.02 8.01
N ARG A 84 23.99 4.12 8.98
CA ARG A 84 24.91 4.33 10.11
C ARG A 84 26.38 4.24 9.66
N GLU A 85 26.68 3.37 8.70
CA GLU A 85 28.01 3.27 8.11
C GLU A 85 28.36 4.53 7.29
N GLU A 86 27.42 5.05 6.49
CA GLU A 86 27.57 6.31 5.74
C GLU A 86 27.91 7.48 6.66
N VAL A 87 27.22 7.62 7.79
CA VAL A 87 27.45 8.70 8.75
C VAL A 87 28.82 8.58 9.43
N LYS A 88 29.30 7.36 9.65
CA LYS A 88 30.63 7.07 10.21
C LYS A 88 31.75 7.13 9.16
N SER A 89 31.41 7.25 7.88
CA SER A 89 32.39 7.28 6.81
C SER A 89 33.38 8.43 7.01
N PRO A 90 34.70 8.17 6.86
CA PRO A 90 35.71 9.23 6.90
C PRO A 90 35.54 10.23 5.75
N ASP A 91 34.95 9.80 4.63
CA ASP A 91 34.68 10.65 3.48
C ASP A 91 33.55 11.66 3.77
N ALA A 92 33.87 12.95 3.64
CA ALA A 92 32.93 14.04 3.84
C ALA A 92 31.81 14.07 2.79
N TYR A 93 32.08 13.62 1.55
CA TYR A 93 31.08 13.53 0.50
C TYR A 93 30.02 12.48 0.86
N VAL A 94 30.44 11.26 1.19
CA VAL A 94 29.54 10.15 1.59
C VAL A 94 28.65 10.56 2.76
N ARG A 95 29.23 11.15 3.81
CA ARG A 95 28.50 11.58 5.01
C ARG A 95 27.46 12.68 4.75
N ARG A 96 27.70 13.55 3.77
CA ARG A 96 26.85 14.71 3.49
C ARG A 96 25.90 14.50 2.32
N MET A 97 26.14 13.51 1.45
CA MET A 97 25.39 13.27 0.21
C MET A 97 23.87 13.34 0.41
N ARG A 98 23.35 12.59 1.39
CA ARG A 98 21.92 12.53 1.68
C ARG A 98 21.36 13.84 2.23
N ALA A 99 22.12 14.54 3.07
CA ALA A 99 21.72 15.86 3.56
C ALA A 99 21.70 16.89 2.42
N THR A 100 22.73 16.92 1.57
CA THR A 100 22.79 17.79 0.39
C THR A 100 21.61 17.53 -0.54
N PHE A 101 21.31 16.26 -0.83
CA PHE A 101 20.15 15.88 -1.63
C PHE A 101 18.84 16.36 -0.99
N GLY A 102 18.68 16.18 0.32
CA GLY A 102 17.52 16.65 1.07
C GLY A 102 17.34 18.17 1.00
N TYR A 103 18.42 18.95 1.10
CA TYR A 103 18.36 20.40 0.97
C TYR A 103 17.97 20.83 -0.45
N ILE A 104 18.53 20.20 -1.48
CA ILE A 104 18.17 20.48 -2.88
C ILE A 104 16.69 20.16 -3.13
N LEU A 105 16.21 19.03 -2.61
CA LEU A 105 14.81 18.62 -2.71
C LEU A 105 13.86 19.58 -1.98
N ALA A 106 14.23 20.00 -0.75
CA ALA A 106 13.44 20.97 0.00
C ALA A 106 13.39 22.33 -0.68
N PHE A 107 14.51 22.77 -1.26
CA PHE A 107 14.60 24.01 -2.01
C PHE A 107 13.75 23.97 -3.28
N SER A 108 13.85 22.90 -4.07
CA SER A 108 13.05 22.74 -5.29
C SER A 108 11.56 22.65 -4.97
N TRP A 109 11.18 21.97 -3.89
CA TRP A 109 9.80 21.94 -3.40
C TRP A 109 9.32 23.32 -2.98
N GLY A 110 10.15 24.08 -2.25
CA GLY A 110 9.83 25.45 -1.87
C GLY A 110 9.55 26.34 -3.07
N ILE A 111 10.37 26.25 -4.13
CA ILE A 111 10.16 26.96 -5.38
C ILE A 111 8.86 26.50 -6.06
N LEU A 112 8.62 25.19 -6.13
CA LEU A 112 7.43 24.64 -6.79
C LEU A 112 6.15 25.13 -6.09
N MET A 113 6.09 25.01 -4.76
CA MET A 113 4.92 25.46 -3.98
C MET A 113 4.74 26.98 -4.05
N SER A 114 5.84 27.74 -4.06
CA SER A 114 5.78 29.20 -4.23
C SER A 114 5.26 29.58 -5.63
N SER A 115 5.68 28.86 -6.67
CA SER A 115 5.21 29.07 -8.06
C SER A 115 3.72 28.77 -8.20
N VAL A 116 3.24 27.71 -7.55
CA VAL A 116 1.82 27.37 -7.50
C VAL A 116 1.02 28.45 -6.76
N ALA A 117 1.47 28.86 -5.57
CA ALA A 117 0.83 29.92 -4.81
C ALA A 117 0.78 31.25 -5.60
N TYR A 118 1.88 31.62 -6.25
CA TYR A 118 1.95 32.78 -7.13
C TYR A 118 0.94 32.70 -8.27
N THR A 119 0.83 31.55 -8.93
CA THR A 119 -0.12 31.34 -10.03
C THR A 119 -1.57 31.48 -9.57
N ILE A 120 -1.91 30.96 -8.39
CA ILE A 120 -3.27 31.08 -7.82
C ILE A 120 -3.64 32.55 -7.60
N VAL A 121 -2.69 33.40 -7.18
CA VAL A 121 -2.93 34.82 -6.92
C VAL A 121 -2.97 35.65 -8.21
N VAL A 122 -2.01 35.43 -9.12
CA VAL A 122 -1.81 36.28 -10.31
C VAL A 122 -2.65 35.81 -11.51
N SER A 123 -2.80 34.50 -11.69
CA SER A 123 -3.52 33.89 -12.81
C SER A 123 -4.48 32.80 -12.35
N PRO A 124 -5.55 33.13 -11.60
CA PRO A 124 -6.45 32.14 -11.01
C PRO A 124 -7.09 31.19 -12.03
N SER A 125 -7.30 31.64 -13.28
CA SER A 125 -7.85 30.83 -14.37
C SER A 125 -6.97 29.64 -14.74
N GLU A 126 -5.65 29.74 -14.54
CA GLU A 126 -4.67 28.68 -14.86
C GLU A 126 -4.41 27.74 -13.68
N ALA A 127 -4.86 28.10 -12.47
CA ALA A 127 -4.56 27.35 -11.24
C ALA A 127 -4.99 25.88 -11.33
N GLY A 128 -6.17 25.60 -11.91
CA GLY A 128 -6.66 24.23 -12.10
C GLY A 128 -5.75 23.39 -13.01
N ARG A 129 -5.23 24.00 -14.09
CA ARG A 129 -4.31 23.32 -15.02
C ARG A 129 -2.96 23.03 -14.37
N VAL A 130 -2.43 23.99 -13.59
CA VAL A 130 -1.17 23.81 -12.86
C VAL A 130 -1.30 22.72 -11.79
N MET A 131 -2.40 22.70 -11.03
CA MET A 131 -2.66 21.64 -10.04
C MET A 131 -2.77 20.25 -10.67
N ALA A 132 -3.41 20.15 -11.84
CA ALA A 132 -3.45 18.89 -12.59
C ALA A 132 -2.05 18.44 -13.01
N GLY A 133 -1.20 19.34 -13.51
CA GLY A 133 0.19 19.01 -13.84
C GLY A 133 1.03 18.55 -12.65
N MET A 134 0.71 19.00 -11.43
CA MET A 134 1.40 18.52 -10.23
C MET A 134 1.13 17.04 -9.92
N SER A 135 -0.03 16.50 -10.30
CA SER A 135 -0.30 15.07 -10.06
C SER A 135 0.63 14.18 -10.88
N ASP A 136 0.99 14.62 -12.09
CA ASP A 136 1.87 13.88 -13.00
C ASP A 136 3.31 13.83 -12.48
N LEU A 137 3.70 14.83 -11.68
CA LEU A 137 5.01 14.89 -11.02
C LEU A 137 5.08 14.00 -9.76
N SER A 138 3.97 13.40 -9.29
CA SER A 138 3.94 12.62 -8.05
C SER A 138 4.98 11.49 -7.99
N ALA A 139 5.25 10.83 -9.12
CA ALA A 139 6.19 9.72 -9.19
C ALA A 139 7.65 10.13 -8.84
N ILE A 140 8.07 11.35 -9.19
CA ILE A 140 9.45 11.81 -8.92
C ILE A 140 9.72 11.95 -7.41
N TRP A 141 8.68 12.27 -6.64
CA TRP A 141 8.76 12.41 -5.19
C TRP A 141 9.02 11.07 -4.51
N GLY A 142 8.45 9.98 -5.02
CA GLY A 142 8.72 8.63 -4.52
C GLY A 142 10.21 8.27 -4.64
N VAL A 143 10.82 8.59 -5.79
CA VAL A 143 12.26 8.36 -6.01
C VAL A 143 13.11 9.24 -5.09
N GLY A 144 12.78 10.52 -4.96
CA GLY A 144 13.52 11.45 -4.08
C GLY A 144 13.47 11.04 -2.61
N LEU A 145 12.30 10.61 -2.12
CA LEU A 145 12.15 10.14 -0.74
C LEU A 145 12.90 8.82 -0.49
N ALA A 146 12.94 7.92 -1.49
CA ALA A 146 13.70 6.68 -1.39
C ALA A 146 15.21 6.94 -1.20
N VAL A 147 15.79 7.94 -1.88
CA VAL A 147 17.19 8.36 -1.66
C VAL A 147 17.43 8.87 -0.24
N LEU A 148 16.42 9.48 0.38
CA LEU A 148 16.48 9.90 1.79
C LEU A 148 16.26 8.74 2.78
N GLY A 149 15.96 7.54 2.29
CA GLY A 149 15.58 6.39 3.12
C GLY A 149 14.16 6.48 3.68
N ILE A 150 13.32 7.35 3.12
CA ILE A 150 11.93 7.56 3.53
C ILE A 150 11.03 6.82 2.54
N TYR A 151 10.36 5.77 3.02
CA TYR A 151 9.41 5.02 2.22
C TYR A 151 7.99 5.30 2.70
N VAL A 152 7.18 5.94 1.85
CA VAL A 152 5.77 6.21 2.14
C VAL A 152 4.96 5.02 1.68
N TYR A 153 4.71 4.07 2.59
CA TYR A 153 3.80 2.97 2.31
C TYR A 153 2.37 3.41 2.54
N ARG A 154 1.50 3.06 1.60
CA ARG A 154 0.06 3.09 1.84
C ARG A 154 -0.25 2.04 2.90
N LYS A 155 -0.68 2.47 4.09
CA LYS A 155 -1.25 1.55 5.08
C LYS A 155 -2.57 1.01 4.51
N ASN A 156 -2.53 -0.15 3.87
CA ASN A 156 -3.70 -0.85 3.37
C ASN A 156 -4.54 -1.32 4.57
N GLY A 157 -5.36 -0.41 5.12
CA GLY A 157 -6.21 -0.71 6.27
C GLY A 157 -7.40 0.24 6.45
N MET A 158 -7.60 1.23 5.57
CA MET A 158 -8.81 2.04 5.55
C MET A 158 -9.19 2.37 4.10
N LYS A 159 -10.13 1.60 3.58
CA LYS A 159 -11.13 2.03 2.60
C LYS A 159 -12.45 1.41 3.03
#